data_AF-A0A0X3NLN3-F1
#
_entry.id   AF-A0A0X3NLN3-F1
#
_cell.length_a   1.000
_cell.length_b   1.000
_cell.length_c   1.000
_cell.angle_alpha   90.00
_cell.angle_beta   90.00
_cell.angle_gamma   90.00
#
_symmetry.space_group_name_H-M   'P 1'
#
loop_
_entity.id
_entity.type
_entity.pdbx_description
1 polymer ?
#
loop_
_entity_poly.entity_id
_entity_poly.type
_entity_poly.pdbx_seq_one_letter_code
_entity_poly.pdbx_strand_id
1 'polypeptide(L)'
;MAEVHIIGQIISASNFPEKSLFCKWGISAGSAWRLLSGPSEGQTQVDNPSFGEKAYFCHPFDLHFATKGIQGWPKFYFQVWHHDWLGRNELFGYGFCHVPSTAGSHEVSY
;
A
#
# COMPACT_ATOMS: atom_id res chain seq x y z
N MET A 1 1.10 13.79 23.30
CA MET A 1 1.65 12.96 22.20
C MET A 1 0.72 13.18 21.03
N ALA A 2 1.25 13.55 19.86
CA ALA A 2 0.38 13.78 18.70
C ALA A 2 0.01 12.44 18.09
N GLU A 3 -1.17 12.35 17.51
CA GLU A 3 -1.69 11.12 16.89
C GLU A 3 -2.06 11.38 15.42
N VAL A 4 -1.90 10.35 14.60
CA VAL A 4 -2.20 10.38 13.16
C VAL A 4 -2.97 9.12 12.81
N HIS A 5 -4.13 9.30 12.19
CA HIS A 5 -4.92 8.22 11.61
C HIS A 5 -4.72 8.23 10.10
N ILE A 6 -4.36 7.07 9.55
CA ILE A 6 -4.13 6.88 8.12
C ILE A 6 -5.13 5.83 7.65
N ILE A 7 -6.19 6.28 7.02
CA ILE A 7 -7.33 5.45 6.61
C ILE A 7 -7.51 5.62 5.10
N GLY A 8 -7.58 4.51 4.39
CA GLY A 8 -7.70 4.55 2.94
C GLY A 8 -7.73 3.17 2.32
N GLN A 9 -7.42 3.13 1.02
CA GLN A 9 -7.39 1.90 0.26
C GLN A 9 -6.33 1.94 -0.84
N ILE A 10 -5.79 0.76 -1.17
CA ILE A 10 -4.99 0.55 -2.37
C ILE A 10 -5.97 0.26 -3.50
N ILE A 11 -6.15 1.22 -4.42
CA ILE A 11 -7.21 1.13 -5.43
C ILE A 11 -6.85 0.11 -6.52
N SER A 12 -5.68 0.26 -7.14
CA SER A 12 -5.38 -0.45 -8.39
C SER A 12 -3.91 -0.41 -8.78
N ALA A 13 -3.54 -1.27 -9.72
CA ALA A 13 -2.27 -1.24 -10.46
C ALA A 13 -2.53 -1.37 -11.97
N SER A 14 -1.73 -0.73 -12.80
CA SER A 14 -1.81 -0.81 -14.26
C SER A 14 -0.42 -0.77 -14.89
N ASN A 15 -0.36 -0.95 -16.22
CA ASN A 15 0.88 -0.87 -16.99
C ASN A 15 1.90 -1.98 -16.64
N PHE A 16 1.41 -3.16 -16.30
CA PHE A 16 2.20 -4.36 -16.07
C PHE A 16 2.09 -5.35 -17.24
N PRO A 17 3.10 -6.23 -17.47
CA PRO A 17 3.13 -7.10 -18.64
C PRO A 17 2.02 -8.16 -18.71
N GLU A 18 1.49 -8.58 -17.56
CA GLU A 18 0.51 -9.66 -17.43
C GLU A 18 -0.58 -9.28 -16.41
N LYS A 19 -1.70 -10.03 -16.46
CA LYS A 19 -2.84 -9.92 -15.53
C LYS A 19 -2.59 -10.73 -14.25
N SER A 20 -3.64 -11.11 -13.51
CA SER A 20 -3.54 -11.88 -12.27
C SER A 20 -2.57 -11.23 -11.27
N LEU A 21 -2.82 -9.96 -10.99
CA LEU A 21 -1.94 -9.16 -10.15
C LEU A 21 -2.45 -9.11 -8.72
N PHE A 22 -1.54 -9.06 -7.76
CA PHE A 22 -1.82 -8.68 -6.39
C PHE A 22 -0.74 -7.75 -5.86
N CYS A 23 -1.05 -7.02 -4.79
CA CYS A 23 -0.10 -6.12 -4.15
C CYS A 23 0.25 -6.61 -2.74
N LYS A 24 1.55 -6.66 -2.43
CA LYS A 24 2.03 -6.67 -1.04
C LYS A 24 2.39 -5.25 -0.66
N TRP A 25 1.99 -4.85 0.54
CA TRP A 25 2.21 -3.51 1.02
C TRP A 25 2.74 -3.53 2.45
N GLY A 26 3.38 -2.45 2.85
CA GLY A 26 3.65 -2.19 4.25
C GLY A 26 3.99 -0.74 4.50
N ILE A 27 4.10 -0.37 5.77
CA ILE A 27 4.38 0.98 6.20
C ILE A 27 5.63 1.01 7.09
N SER A 28 6.51 1.97 6.84
CA SER A 28 7.71 2.22 7.62
C SER A 28 7.69 3.65 8.15
N ALA A 29 8.07 3.83 9.41
CA ALA A 29 8.27 5.13 10.04
C ALA A 29 9.52 5.10 10.92
N GLY A 30 10.08 6.28 11.23
CA GLY A 30 11.25 6.40 12.08
C GLY A 30 10.96 6.21 13.56
N SER A 31 12.00 6.22 14.39
CA SER A 31 11.93 5.92 15.84
C SER A 31 11.05 6.88 16.66
N ALA A 32 10.73 8.06 16.14
CA ALA A 32 9.81 9.00 16.78
C ALA A 32 8.33 8.58 16.66
N TRP A 33 8.02 7.61 15.79
CA TRP A 33 6.69 7.13 15.48
C TRP A 33 6.46 5.73 16.06
N ARG A 34 5.27 5.52 16.60
CA ARG A 34 4.84 4.24 17.14
C ARG A 34 3.48 3.88 16.54
N LEU A 35 3.40 2.73 15.87
CA LEU A 35 2.13 2.14 15.47
C LEU A 35 1.39 1.66 16.71
N LEU A 36 0.20 2.21 16.96
CA LEU A 36 -0.66 1.88 18.09
C LEU A 36 -1.70 0.82 17.72
N SER A 37 -2.24 0.89 16.50
CA SER A 37 -3.25 -0.04 15.98
C SER A 37 -3.16 -0.14 14.46
N GLY A 38 -3.66 -1.26 13.93
CA GLY A 38 -3.66 -1.57 12.50
C GLY A 38 -2.46 -2.42 12.05
N PRO A 39 -2.56 -3.06 10.88
CA PRO A 39 -1.50 -3.93 10.36
C PRO A 39 -0.34 -3.12 9.76
N SER A 40 0.90 -3.43 10.13
CA SER A 40 2.08 -2.75 9.54
C SER A 40 2.39 -3.18 8.11
N GLU A 41 1.82 -4.31 7.67
CA GLU A 41 1.97 -4.89 6.34
C GLU A 41 0.77 -5.76 5.99
N GLY A 42 0.59 -6.03 4.69
CA GLY A 42 -0.50 -6.85 4.22
C GLY A 42 -0.38 -7.24 2.75
N GLN A 43 -1.40 -7.95 2.29
CA GLN A 43 -1.51 -8.41 0.91
C GLN A 43 -2.96 -8.27 0.43
N THR A 44 -3.13 -7.85 -0.82
CA THR A 44 -4.43 -7.79 -1.48
C THR A 44 -4.84 -9.16 -2.01
N GLN A 45 -6.09 -9.27 -2.48
CA GLN A 45 -6.49 -10.34 -3.37
C GLN A 45 -5.74 -10.27 -4.71
N VAL A 46 -5.72 -11.40 -5.42
CA VAL A 46 -5.35 -11.44 -6.83
C VAL A 46 -6.55 -10.99 -7.65
N ASP A 47 -6.33 -10.01 -8.53
CA ASP A 47 -7.30 -9.60 -9.52
C ASP A 47 -6.86 -10.04 -10.92
N ASN A 48 -7.78 -10.68 -11.65
CA ASN A 48 -7.55 -11.13 -13.03
C ASN A 48 -8.69 -10.61 -13.93
N PRO A 49 -8.58 -9.37 -14.42
CA PRO A 49 -9.67 -8.72 -15.14
C PRO A 49 -9.92 -9.37 -16.49
N SER A 50 -11.17 -9.74 -16.77
CA SER A 50 -11.58 -10.25 -18.10
C SER A 50 -11.43 -9.20 -19.20
N PHE A 51 -11.60 -7.91 -18.86
CA PHE A 51 -11.51 -6.78 -19.78
C PHE A 51 -10.56 -5.70 -19.24
N GLY A 52 -9.67 -5.19 -20.10
CA GLY A 52 -8.66 -4.20 -19.73
C GLY A 52 -7.41 -4.79 -19.06
N GLU A 53 -6.42 -3.92 -18.85
CA GLU A 53 -5.08 -4.24 -18.31
C GLU A 53 -4.88 -3.77 -16.86
N LYS A 54 -5.91 -3.15 -16.26
CA LYS A 54 -5.85 -2.56 -14.92
C LYS A 54 -6.39 -3.54 -13.90
N ALA A 55 -5.58 -3.88 -12.90
CA ALA A 55 -6.00 -4.68 -11.76
C ALA A 55 -6.61 -3.77 -10.67
N TYR A 56 -7.76 -4.15 -10.13
CA TYR A 56 -8.45 -3.45 -9.06
C TYR A 56 -8.36 -4.23 -7.75
N PHE A 57 -7.68 -3.64 -6.77
CA PHE A 57 -7.50 -4.26 -5.46
C PHE A 57 -8.53 -3.76 -4.45
N CYS A 58 -8.87 -2.46 -4.47
CA CYS A 58 -9.78 -1.83 -3.50
C CYS A 58 -9.53 -2.28 -2.04
N HIS A 59 -8.27 -2.47 -1.68
CA HIS A 59 -7.89 -3.14 -0.43
C HIS A 59 -7.77 -2.10 0.69
N PRO A 60 -8.57 -2.21 1.76
CA PRO A 60 -8.60 -1.20 2.81
C PRO A 60 -7.40 -1.30 3.75
N PHE A 61 -7.01 -0.17 4.32
CA PHE A 61 -6.10 -0.11 5.47
C PHE A 61 -6.59 0.96 6.46
N ASP A 62 -6.34 0.71 7.73
CA ASP A 62 -6.60 1.63 8.84
C ASP A 62 -5.45 1.50 9.83
N LEU A 63 -4.70 2.59 10.00
CA LEU A 63 -3.50 2.66 10.82
C LEU A 63 -3.59 3.84 11.78
N HIS A 64 -3.24 3.58 13.03
CA HIS A 64 -3.19 4.60 14.07
C HIS A 64 -1.78 4.72 14.61
N PHE A 65 -1.17 5.89 14.43
CA PHE A 65 0.16 6.21 14.94
C PHE A 65 0.11 7.23 16.05
N ALA A 66 1.03 7.09 17.00
CA ALA A 66 1.45 8.16 17.89
C ALA A 66 2.86 8.63 17.53
N THR A 67 3.12 9.92 17.72
CA THR A 67 4.44 10.52 17.44
C THR A 67 4.92 11.47 18.53
N LYS A 68 6.25 11.50 18.70
CA LYS A 68 6.99 12.47 19.52
C LYS A 68 7.69 13.55 18.69
N GLY A 69 7.64 13.48 17.36
CA GLY A 69 8.28 14.43 16.45
C GLY A 69 8.13 14.06 14.98
N ILE A 70 8.44 14.98 14.07
CA ILE A 70 8.17 14.78 12.62
C ILE A 70 9.24 13.96 11.89
N GLN A 71 10.41 13.72 12.50
CA GLN A 71 11.50 12.97 11.87
C GLN A 71 11.08 11.53 11.58
N GLY A 72 11.45 11.03 10.39
CA GLY A 72 11.09 9.68 9.95
C GLY A 72 9.60 9.53 9.64
N TRP A 73 9.03 10.52 8.95
CA TRP A 73 7.63 10.53 8.54
C TRP A 73 7.18 9.21 7.90
N PRO A 74 5.98 8.70 8.21
CA PRO A 74 5.49 7.42 7.68
C PRO A 74 5.49 7.39 6.15
N LYS A 75 5.91 6.24 5.60
CA LYS A 75 5.90 5.95 4.16
C LYS A 75 5.38 4.54 3.90
N PHE A 76 4.53 4.40 2.91
CA PHE A 76 4.16 3.10 2.38
C PHE A 76 5.21 2.60 1.39
N TYR A 77 5.37 1.29 1.34
CA TYR A 77 6.01 0.59 0.23
C TYR A 77 5.03 -0.43 -0.34
N PHE A 78 5.14 -0.65 -1.64
CA PHE A 78 4.27 -1.52 -2.40
C PHE A 78 5.11 -2.41 -3.30
N GLN A 79 4.65 -3.64 -3.49
CA GLN A 79 5.20 -4.60 -4.43
C GLN A 79 4.03 -5.17 -5.23
N VAL A 80 4.08 -5.09 -6.55
CA VAL A 80 3.09 -5.70 -7.45
C VAL A 80 3.64 -7.02 -7.93
N TRP A 81 2.86 -8.07 -7.72
CA TRP A 81 3.21 -9.45 -8.02
C TRP A 81 2.23 -10.03 -9.04
N HIS A 82 2.75 -10.82 -9.97
CA HIS A 82 1.97 -11.66 -10.86
C HIS A 82 1.82 -13.06 -10.29
N HIS A 83 0.60 -13.58 -10.27
CA HIS A 83 0.29 -14.95 -9.92
C HIS A 83 -0.07 -15.74 -11.17
N ASP A 84 0.79 -16.69 -11.55
CA ASP A 84 0.57 -17.48 -12.76
C ASP A 84 -0.31 -18.72 -12.52
N TRP A 85 -0.74 -19.35 -13.62
CA TRP A 85 -1.59 -20.54 -13.59
C TRP A 85 -0.88 -21.79 -13.03
N LEU A 86 0.45 -21.77 -12.92
CA LEU A 86 1.26 -22.82 -12.30
C LEU A 86 1.40 -22.60 -10.78
N GLY A 87 0.80 -21.54 -10.23
CA GLY A 87 0.84 -21.20 -8.81
C GLY A 87 2.11 -20.46 -8.39
N ARG A 88 2.91 -19.96 -9.33
CA ARG A 88 4.14 -19.21 -9.05
C ARG A 88 3.81 -17.73 -8.88
N ASN A 89 4.61 -17.06 -8.05
CA ASN A 89 4.53 -15.62 -7.83
C ASN A 89 5.81 -14.94 -8.34
N GLU A 90 5.66 -14.02 -9.28
CA GLU A 90 6.75 -13.23 -9.83
C GLU A 90 6.59 -11.76 -9.46
N LEU A 91 7.67 -11.11 -9.02
CA LEU A 91 7.66 -9.69 -8.70
C LEU A 91 7.78 -8.89 -9.99
N PHE A 92 6.77 -8.08 -10.30
CA PHE A 92 6.77 -7.23 -11.50
C PHE A 92 7.22 -5.80 -11.24
N GLY A 93 7.01 -5.28 -10.03
CA GLY A 93 7.41 -3.93 -9.71
C GLY A 93 7.30 -3.62 -8.22
N TYR A 94 7.95 -2.55 -7.81
CA TYR A 94 7.88 -2.04 -6.44
C TYR A 94 7.99 -0.52 -6.44
N GLY A 95 7.47 0.10 -5.39
CA GLY A 95 7.46 1.55 -5.22
C GLY A 95 7.24 1.95 -3.77
N PHE A 96 7.37 3.24 -3.49
CA PHE A 96 7.10 3.79 -2.16
C PHE A 96 6.48 5.18 -2.27
N CYS A 97 5.72 5.56 -1.26
CA CYS A 97 5.16 6.89 -1.14
C CYS A 97 5.14 7.36 0.31
N HIS A 98 5.31 8.66 0.52
CA HIS A 98 5.10 9.24 1.83
C HIS A 98 3.62 9.45 2.09
N VAL A 99 3.20 9.26 3.34
CA VAL A 99 1.87 9.69 3.78
C VAL A 99 1.77 11.21 3.58
N PRO A 100 0.67 11.75 3.04
CA PRO A 100 0.49 13.20 2.93
C PRO A 100 0.65 13.91 4.28
N SER A 101 1.38 15.02 4.31
CA SER A 101 1.67 15.77 5.54
C SER A 101 0.58 16.77 5.92
N THR A 102 -0.49 16.84 5.14
CA THR A 102 -1.67 17.66 5.40
C THR A 102 -2.87 16.79 5.71
N ALA A 103 -3.72 17.22 6.64
CA ALA A 103 -4.96 16.52 6.93
C ALA A 103 -5.93 16.60 5.74
N GLY A 104 -6.77 15.57 5.58
CA GLY A 104 -7.77 15.51 4.53
C GLY A 104 -7.68 14.22 3.71
N SER A 105 -8.42 14.21 2.60
CA SER A 105 -8.42 13.11 1.63
C SER A 105 -7.45 13.39 0.50
N HIS A 106 -6.63 12.40 0.15
CA HIS A 106 -5.59 12.52 -0.85
C HIS A 106 -5.65 11.34 -1.81
N GLU A 107 -5.50 11.62 -3.10
CA GLU A 107 -5.24 10.61 -4.11
C GLU A 107 -3.75 10.65 -4.47
N VAL A 108 -3.10 9.50 -4.42
CA VAL A 108 -1.67 9.38 -4.61
C VAL A 108 -1.40 8.28 -5.64
N SER A 109 -0.75 8.66 -6.75
CA SER A 109 -0.44 7.79 -7.89
C SER A 109 1.03 7.94 -8.27
N TYR A 110 1.72 6.83 -8.57
CA TYR A 110 3.12 6.76 -9.00
C TYR A 110 3.28 5.82 -10.19
#